data_AF-A0A822CL04-F1
#
_entry.id   AF-A0A822CL04-F1
#
_cell.length_a   1.000
_cell.length_b   1.000
_cell.length_c   1.000
_cell.angle_alpha   90.00
_cell.angle_beta   90.00
_cell.angle_gamma   90.00
#
_symmetry.space_group_name_H-M   'P 1'
#
loop_
_entity.id
_entity.type
_entity.pdbx_description
1 polymer ?
#
loop_
_entity_poly.entity_id
_entity_poly.type
_entity_poly.pdbx_seq_one_letter_code
_entity_poly.pdbx_strand_id
1 'polypeptide(L)' 'IFINGKCIGGCDDTEKLYENGDLEKRLREVDAIVN' A
#
# COMPACT_ATOMS: atom_id res chain seq x y z
N ILE A 1 6.99 -2.10 6.60
CA ILE A 1 5.71 -2.62 6.06
C ILE A 1 5.97 -3.18 4.67
N PHE A 2 5.37 -4.32 4.34
CA PHE A 2 5.58 -5.03 3.07
C PHE A 2 4.24 -5.31 2.39
N ILE A 3 4.19 -5.14 1.06
CA ILE A 3 3.06 -5.55 0.21
C ILE A 3 3.61 -6.52 -0.84
N ASN A 4 3.07 -7.74 -0.89
CA ASN A 4 3.51 -8.80 -1.80
C ASN A 4 5.05 -8.99 -1.82
N GLY A 5 5.64 -9.10 -0.63
CA GLY A 5 7.09 -9.28 -0.45
C GLY A 5 7.95 -8.04 -0.70
N LYS A 6 7.38 -6.92 -1.17
CA LYS A 6 8.11 -5.67 -1.42
C LYS A 6 7.99 -4.71 -0.23
N CYS A 7 9.13 -4.22 0.28
CA CYS A 7 9.13 -3.20 1.33
C CYS A 7 8.58 -1.88 0.79
N ILE A 8 7.65 -1.27 1.52
CA ILE A 8 7.07 0.05 1.20
C ILE A 8 7.49 1.15 2.19
N GLY A 9 8.25 0.81 3.24
CA GLY A 9 8.70 1.76 4.28
C GLY A 9 8.04 1.53 5.65
N GLY A 10 8.05 2.57 6.49
CA GLY A 10 7.51 2.58 7.85
C GLY A 10 6.08 3.14 7.96
N CYS A 11 5.73 3.67 9.13
CA CYS A 11 4.43 4.30 9.39
C CYS A 11 4.21 5.53 8.49
N ASP A 12 5.12 6.50 8.56
CA ASP A 12 5.04 7.75 7.79
C ASP A 12 4.97 7.51 6.27
N ASP A 13 5.70 6.51 5.76
CA ASP A 13 5.64 6.14 4.35
C ASP A 13 4.28 5.54 3.97
N THR A 14 3.70 4.74 4.87
CA THR A 14 2.38 4.13 4.67
C THR A 14 1.27 5.17 4.73
N GLU A 15 1.36 6.15 5.64
CA GLU A 15 0.43 7.28 5.69
C GLU A 15 0.49 8.13 4.42
N LYS A 16 1.70 8.48 3.93
CA LYS A 16 1.84 9.21 2.66
C LYS A 16 1.25 8.46 1.46
N LEU A 17 1.43 7.14 1.42
CA LEU A 17 0.83 6.29 0.38
C LEU A 17 -0.69 6.19 0.51
N TYR A 18 -1.23 6.28 1.72
CA TYR A 18 -2.67 6.35 1.93
C TYR A 18 -3.22 7.70 1.46
N GLU A 19 -2.61 8.81 1.89
CA GLU A 19 -3.05 10.16 1.56
C GLU A 19 -3.04 10.46 0.05
N ASN A 20 -2.14 9.83 -0.70
CA ASN A 20 -2.03 10.02 -2.15
C ASN A 20 -2.80 8.97 -2.98
N GLY A 21 -3.44 7.98 -2.33
CA GLY A 21 -4.21 6.89 -2.97
C GLY A 21 -3.37 5.73 -3.53
N ASP A 22 -2.04 5.78 -3.44
CA ASP A 22 -1.17 4.71 -3.95
C ASP A 22 -1.27 3.44 -3.11
N LEU A 23 -1.62 3.55 -1.82
CA LEU A 23 -1.77 2.40 -0.94
C LEU A 23 -2.93 1.52 -1.39
N GLU A 24 -4.12 2.09 -1.60
CA GLU A 24 -5.28 1.31 -2.07
C GLU A 24 -5.03 0.71 -3.45
N LYS A 25 -4.39 1.47 -4.35
CA LYS A 25 -4.00 0.96 -5.66
C LYS A 25 -3.11 -0.29 -5.55
N ARG A 26 -2.07 -0.25 -4.72
CA ARG A 26 -1.15 -1.39 -4.52
C ARG A 26 -1.84 -2.58 -3.87
N LEU A 27 -2.77 -2.35 -2.94
CA LEU A 27 -3.54 -3.41 -2.32
C LEU A 27 -4.50 -4.07 -3.31
N ARG A 28 -5.10 -3.31 -4.24
CA ARG A 28 -5.92 -3.84 -5.33
C ARG A 28 -5.10 -4.65 -6.35
N GLU A 29 -3.90 -4.18 -6.70
CA GLU A 29 -2.99 -4.89 -7.64
C GLU A 29 -2.59 -6.29 -7.15
N VAL A 30 -2.72 -6.56 -5.86
CA VAL A 30 -2.38 -7.85 -5.24
C VAL A 30 -3.59 -8.58 -4.66
N ASP A 31 -4.80 -8.15 -5.05
CA ASP A 31 -6.08 -8.70 -4.61
C ASP A 31 -6.26 -8.76 -3.07
N ALA A 32 -5.59 -7.86 -2.34
CA ALA A 32 -5.74 -7.78 -0.88
C ALA A 32 -7.04 -7.08 -0.46
N ILE A 33 -7.64 -6.28 -1.34
CA ILE A 33 -8.93 -5.61 -1.15
C ILE A 33 -9.76 -5.62 -2.45
N VAL A 34 -11.08 -5.74 -2.34
CA VAL A 34 -12.02 -5.77 -3.49
C VAL A 34 -12.42 -4.37 -3.93
N ASN A 35 -12.71 -4.19 -5.24
CA ASN A 35 -13.16 -2.92 -5.85
C ASN A 35 -14.27 -2.23 -5.08
#